data_AF-A0A1A8GMX0-F1
#
_entry.id   AF-A0A1A8GMX0-F1
#
_cell.length_a   1.000
_cell.length_b   1.000
_cell.length_c   1.000
_cell.angle_alpha   90.00
_cell.angle_beta   90.00
_cell.angle_gamma   90.00
#
_symmetry.space_group_name_H-M   'P 1'
#
loop_
_entity.id
_entity.type
_entity.pdbx_description
1 polymer ?
#
loop_
_entity_poly.entity_id
_entity_poly.type
_entity_poly.pdbx_seq_one_letter_code
_entity_poly.pdbx_strand_id
1 'polypeptide(L)'
;MASKESTAAGFVNVSRDITESIRKMLDKQVIKFVRAIKQETRSGKSEDRILVLATWRLYLFAVKVPTKMEVTFNFLEIRAMNTYPEHQVIIDTDKTTYSLRLQTQDQVDQMVSHINYALSRVFNNSIYAPPICRAEEELPDGSHKFSPNSESSPLEPPKTCGGFSETYAALCDYNGIGCKEEVQWVRAVGLCL
;
A
#
# COMPACT_ATOMS: atom_id res chain seq x y z
N MET A 1 -37.52 -15.42 18.61
CA MET A 1 -36.57 -15.53 17.48
C MET A 1 -35.17 -15.47 18.08
N ALA A 2 -34.35 -16.49 17.84
CA ALA A 2 -32.99 -16.54 18.37
C ALA A 2 -32.13 -15.48 17.67
N SER A 3 -31.66 -14.50 18.44
CA SER A 3 -30.62 -13.58 18.00
C SER A 3 -29.37 -14.40 17.73
N LYS A 4 -29.00 -14.47 16.45
CA LYS A 4 -27.78 -15.12 15.99
C LYS A 4 -26.62 -14.23 16.44
N GLU A 5 -26.10 -14.52 17.63
CA GLU A 5 -24.87 -13.94 18.13
C GLU A 5 -23.74 -14.38 17.19
N SER A 6 -23.43 -13.52 16.22
CA SER A 6 -22.22 -13.63 15.42
C SER A 6 -21.07 -13.35 16.36
N THR A 7 -20.53 -14.41 16.98
CA THR A 7 -19.25 -14.38 17.69
C THR A 7 -18.26 -13.63 16.84
N ALA A 8 -17.94 -12.39 17.24
CA ALA A 8 -16.85 -11.62 16.68
C ALA A 8 -15.57 -12.38 17.03
N ALA A 9 -15.18 -13.30 16.16
CA ALA A 9 -13.91 -14.01 16.30
C ALA A 9 -12.83 -12.92 16.43
N GLY A 10 -12.11 -12.92 17.55
CA GLY A 10 -11.09 -11.91 17.83
C GLY A 10 -10.01 -11.89 16.76
N PHE A 11 -9.30 -10.76 16.65
CA PHE A 11 -8.08 -10.66 15.85
C PHE A 11 -6.92 -11.31 16.61
N VAL A 12 -6.00 -11.95 15.88
CA VAL A 12 -4.78 -12.50 16.49
C VAL A 12 -3.81 -11.37 16.83
N ASN A 13 -3.07 -11.48 17.94
CA ASN A 13 -2.01 -10.53 18.25
C ASN A 13 -0.72 -10.86 17.52
N VAL A 14 -0.03 -9.83 17.01
CA VAL A 14 1.30 -9.99 16.39
C VAL A 14 2.35 -10.10 17.50
N SER A 15 2.87 -11.31 17.72
CA SER A 15 3.92 -11.54 18.72
C SER A 15 5.29 -11.02 18.26
N ARG A 16 6.22 -10.91 19.22
CA ARG A 16 7.61 -10.56 18.94
C ARG A 16 8.28 -11.60 18.03
N ASP A 17 8.03 -12.89 18.24
CA ASP A 17 8.61 -13.97 17.44
C ASP A 17 8.15 -13.91 15.98
N ILE A 18 6.87 -13.62 15.74
CA ILE A 18 6.32 -13.40 14.39
C ILE A 18 7.04 -12.23 13.72
N THR A 19 7.22 -11.13 14.45
CA THR A 19 7.88 -9.93 13.94
C THR A 19 9.35 -10.18 13.61
N GLU A 20 10.08 -10.90 14.46
CA GLU A 20 11.48 -11.28 14.22
C GLU A 20 11.61 -12.24 13.03
N SER A 21 10.70 -13.21 12.91
CA SER A 21 10.64 -14.12 11.75
C SER A 21 10.40 -13.37 10.43
N ILE A 22 9.49 -12.38 10.42
CA ILE A 22 9.22 -11.53 9.24
C ILE A 22 10.46 -10.71 8.89
N ARG A 23 11.12 -10.07 9.87
CA ARG A 23 12.34 -9.29 9.63
C ARG A 23 13.44 -10.14 9.02
N LYS A 24 13.64 -11.37 9.53
CA LYS A 24 14.62 -12.29 8.98
C LYS A 24 14.30 -12.72 7.55
N MET A 25 13.02 -12.86 7.20
CA MET A 25 12.60 -13.21 5.84
C MET A 25 12.71 -12.05 4.86
N LEU A 26 12.43 -10.83 5.32
CA LEU A 26 12.39 -9.64 4.46
C LEU A 26 13.71 -8.86 4.42
N ASP A 27 14.65 -9.13 5.33
CA ASP A 27 16.04 -8.68 5.59
C ASP A 27 16.54 -7.36 4.94
N LYS A 28 16.23 -7.11 3.68
CA LYS A 28 16.59 -5.92 2.90
C LYS A 28 15.46 -4.89 2.75
N GLN A 29 14.22 -5.26 3.06
CA GLN A 29 13.05 -4.42 2.85
C GLN A 29 12.74 -3.56 4.07
N VAL A 30 12.49 -2.27 3.86
CA VAL A 30 12.05 -1.35 4.91
C VAL A 30 10.58 -1.64 5.24
N ILE A 31 10.34 -2.25 6.39
CA ILE A 31 8.99 -2.54 6.89
C ILE A 31 8.39 -1.26 7.47
N LYS A 32 7.20 -0.88 6.99
CA LYS A 32 6.48 0.33 7.41
C LYS A 32 5.29 0.02 8.30
N PHE A 33 4.66 -1.12 8.09
CA PHE A 33 3.44 -1.51 8.78
C PHE A 33 3.37 -3.03 8.95
N VAL A 34 2.96 -3.50 10.12
CA VAL A 34 2.73 -4.92 10.42
C VAL A 34 1.48 -5.03 11.29
N ARG A 35 0.44 -5.72 10.81
CA ARG A 35 -0.79 -5.97 11.57
C ARG A 35 -1.36 -7.35 11.27
N ALA A 36 -2.01 -7.93 12.27
CA ALA A 36 -2.89 -9.07 12.02
C ALA A 36 -4.20 -8.57 11.41
N ILE A 37 -4.67 -9.30 10.42
CA ILE A 37 -5.89 -8.98 9.68
C ILE A 37 -6.68 -10.27 9.44
N LYS A 38 -7.93 -10.10 9.02
CA LYS A 38 -8.75 -11.19 8.52
C LYS A 38 -8.88 -11.08 7.01
N GLN A 39 -8.44 -12.11 6.30
CA GLN A 39 -8.62 -12.20 4.87
C GLN A 39 -9.88 -13.02 4.59
N GLU A 40 -10.84 -12.44 3.87
CA GLU A 40 -12.00 -13.18 3.38
C GLU A 40 -11.67 -13.84 2.05
N THR A 41 -11.96 -15.13 1.97
CA THR A 41 -11.84 -15.91 0.74
C THR A 41 -13.12 -15.83 -0.07
N ARG A 42 -13.04 -16.13 -1.37
CA ARG A 42 -14.22 -16.24 -2.25
C ARG A 42 -15.26 -17.26 -1.78
N SER A 43 -14.87 -18.17 -0.89
CA SER A 43 -15.76 -19.16 -0.27
C SER A 43 -16.56 -18.63 0.93
N GLY A 44 -16.39 -17.35 1.29
CA GLY A 44 -17.00 -16.73 2.47
C GLY A 44 -16.30 -17.10 3.79
N LYS A 45 -15.22 -17.89 3.74
CA LYS A 45 -14.40 -18.20 4.92
C LYS A 45 -13.44 -17.06 5.21
N SER A 46 -13.31 -16.71 6.49
CA SER A 46 -12.34 -15.75 7.00
C SER A 46 -11.13 -16.48 7.58
N GLU A 47 -9.93 -16.04 7.19
CA GLU A 47 -8.67 -16.61 7.66
C GLU A 47 -7.79 -15.52 8.28
N ASP A 48 -7.14 -15.83 9.41
CA ASP A 48 -6.18 -14.92 10.02
C ASP A 48 -4.88 -14.88 9.21
N ARG A 49 -4.37 -13.66 9.00
CA ARG A 49 -3.11 -13.39 8.28
C ARG A 49 -2.35 -12.25 8.92
N ILE A 50 -1.05 -12.21 8.70
CA ILE A 50 -0.22 -11.05 9.04
C ILE A 50 0.01 -10.24 7.76
N LEU A 51 -0.54 -9.03 7.72
CA LEU A 51 -0.30 -8.03 6.69
C LEU A 51 0.99 -7.27 7.01
N VAL A 52 1.88 -7.19 6.04
CA VAL A 52 3.11 -6.39 6.11
C VAL A 52 3.18 -5.47 4.90
N LEU A 53 3.36 -4.18 5.14
CA LEU A 53 3.66 -3.20 4.08
C LEU A 53 5.13 -2.83 4.13
N ALA A 54 5.81 -2.98 3.00
CA ALA A 54 7.12 -2.42 2.74
C ALA A 54 7.00 -1.14 1.89
N THR A 55 8.11 -0.67 1.32
CA THR A 55 8.14 0.57 0.52
C THR A 55 7.15 0.54 -0.65
N TRP A 56 7.15 -0.52 -1.46
CA TRP A 56 6.27 -0.65 -2.64
C TRP A 56 5.55 -2.00 -2.72
N ARG A 57 5.58 -2.79 -1.65
CA ARG A 57 5.07 -4.16 -1.65
C ARG A 57 4.17 -4.42 -0.46
N LEU A 58 3.12 -5.18 -0.72
CA LEU A 58 2.28 -5.81 0.28
C LEU A 58 2.68 -7.27 0.39
N TYR A 59 2.72 -7.79 1.62
CA TYR A 59 2.93 -9.20 1.92
C TYR A 59 1.85 -9.70 2.87
N LEU A 60 1.36 -10.91 2.62
CA LEU A 60 0.53 -11.66 3.55
C LEU A 60 1.27 -12.91 4.00
N PHE A 61 1.38 -13.07 5.32
CA PHE A 61 2.00 -14.23 5.95
C PHE A 61 0.98 -15.06 6.72
N ALA A 62 1.23 -16.36 6.77
CA ALA A 62 0.55 -17.26 7.69
C ALA A 62 0.86 -16.90 9.15
N VAL A 63 -0.13 -17.01 10.03
CA VAL A 63 0.01 -16.81 11.48
C VAL A 63 0.61 -18.05 12.15
N LYS A 64 1.86 -18.36 11.81
CA LYS A 64 2.63 -19.48 12.36
C LYS A 64 4.10 -19.12 12.45
N VAL A 65 4.86 -19.77 13.33
CA VAL A 65 6.31 -19.60 13.45
C VAL A 65 7.00 -20.90 13.04
N PRO A 66 7.97 -20.89 12.10
CA PRO A 66 8.42 -19.73 11.32
C PRO A 66 7.32 -19.22 10.37
N THR A 67 7.24 -17.91 10.20
CA THR A 67 6.26 -17.27 9.31
C THR A 67 6.51 -17.70 7.88
N LYS A 68 5.44 -18.04 7.16
CA LYS A 68 5.51 -18.39 5.74
C LYS A 68 4.83 -17.27 4.94
N MET A 69 5.56 -16.69 3.98
CA MET A 69 4.98 -15.77 2.99
C MET A 69 4.05 -16.55 2.08
N GLU A 70 2.81 -16.10 1.96
CA GLU A 70 1.79 -16.72 1.11
C GLU A 70 1.47 -15.88 -0.11
N VAL A 71 1.40 -14.56 0.08
CA VAL A 71 1.10 -13.61 -0.98
C VAL A 71 2.10 -12.46 -0.93
N THR A 72 2.52 -12.02 -2.11
CA THR A 72 3.21 -10.74 -2.30
C THR A 72 2.79 -10.14 -3.63
N PHE A 73 2.58 -8.83 -3.63
CA PHE A 73 2.41 -8.05 -4.86
C PHE A 73 2.97 -6.64 -4.64
N ASN A 74 3.40 -6.02 -5.74
CA ASN A 74 3.85 -4.63 -5.78
C ASN A 74 2.64 -3.69 -5.95
N PHE A 75 2.70 -2.50 -5.36
CA PHE A 75 1.60 -1.53 -5.42
C PHE A 75 1.24 -1.11 -6.85
N LEU A 76 2.18 -1.20 -7.79
CA LEU A 76 1.93 -0.97 -9.22
C LEU A 76 1.04 -2.06 -9.87
N GLU A 77 0.84 -3.21 -9.22
CA GLU A 77 -0.13 -4.24 -9.64
C GLU A 77 -1.57 -3.86 -9.26
N ILE A 78 -1.77 -2.87 -8.38
CA ILE A 78 -3.10 -2.48 -7.89
C ILE A 78 -3.84 -1.69 -8.98
N ARG A 79 -5.03 -2.18 -9.32
CA ARG A 79 -5.96 -1.54 -10.28
C ARG A 79 -7.00 -0.68 -9.57
N ALA A 80 -7.46 -1.12 -8.41
CA ALA A 80 -8.41 -0.39 -7.58
C ALA A 80 -8.23 -0.80 -6.10
N MET A 81 -8.50 0.15 -5.22
CA MET A 81 -8.60 -0.07 -3.78
C MET A 81 -9.84 0.64 -3.26
N ASN A 82 -10.66 -0.08 -2.51
CA ASN A 82 -11.89 0.45 -1.95
C ASN A 82 -11.98 0.10 -0.47
N THR A 83 -12.43 1.06 0.33
CA THR A 83 -12.68 0.88 1.76
C THR A 83 -14.17 0.83 2.01
N TYR A 84 -14.60 -0.10 2.86
CA TYR A 84 -15.99 -0.33 3.22
C TYR A 84 -16.18 -0.24 4.74
N PRO A 85 -17.43 -0.15 5.22
CA PRO A 85 -17.74 -0.24 6.64
C PRO A 85 -17.12 -1.49 7.30
N GLU A 86 -17.06 -1.48 8.64
CA GLU A 86 -16.42 -2.55 9.43
C GLU A 86 -14.91 -2.72 9.15
N HIS A 87 -14.23 -1.65 8.77
CA HIS A 87 -12.77 -1.63 8.53
C HIS A 87 -12.32 -2.61 7.43
N GLN A 88 -13.15 -2.81 6.41
CA GLN A 88 -12.86 -3.67 5.28
C GLN A 88 -12.17 -2.90 4.15
N VAL A 89 -11.17 -3.51 3.54
CA VAL A 89 -10.47 -3.00 2.37
C VAL A 89 -10.42 -4.07 1.30
N ILE A 90 -10.93 -3.74 0.11
CA ILE A 90 -10.87 -4.56 -1.09
C ILE A 90 -9.75 -4.01 -1.97
N ILE A 91 -8.81 -4.87 -2.36
CA ILE A 91 -7.70 -4.52 -3.24
C ILE A 91 -7.79 -5.40 -4.49
N ASP A 92 -8.06 -4.79 -5.63
CA ASP A 92 -8.04 -5.44 -6.93
C ASP A 92 -6.67 -5.30 -7.56
N THR A 93 -6.03 -6.43 -7.84
CA THR A 93 -4.80 -6.49 -8.65
C THR A 93 -5.11 -6.98 -10.07
N ASP A 94 -4.11 -6.98 -10.94
CA ASP A 94 -4.18 -7.62 -12.26
C ASP A 94 -4.58 -9.11 -12.20
N LYS A 95 -4.17 -9.81 -11.14
CA LYS A 95 -4.34 -11.26 -11.00
C LYS A 95 -5.48 -11.67 -10.07
N THR A 96 -5.70 -10.93 -8.99
CA THR A 96 -6.54 -11.39 -7.88
C THR A 96 -7.13 -10.22 -7.08
N THR A 97 -8.32 -10.43 -6.52
CA THR A 97 -8.97 -9.53 -5.56
C THR A 97 -8.73 -10.01 -4.14
N TYR A 98 -8.27 -9.12 -3.27
CA TYR A 98 -8.05 -9.39 -1.85
C TYR A 98 -9.09 -8.64 -1.02
N SER A 99 -9.83 -9.36 -0.17
CA SER A 99 -10.74 -8.78 0.82
C SER A 99 -10.10 -8.89 2.19
N LEU A 100 -9.72 -7.75 2.77
CA LEU A 100 -8.97 -7.66 4.03
C LEU A 100 -9.80 -6.87 5.05
N ARG A 101 -9.98 -7.40 6.26
CA ARG A 101 -10.60 -6.70 7.37
C ARG A 101 -9.55 -6.39 8.43
N LEU A 102 -9.44 -5.12 8.81
CA LEU A 102 -8.54 -4.62 9.85
C LEU A 102 -9.27 -4.43 11.18
N GLN A 103 -8.51 -4.24 12.26
CA GLN A 103 -9.09 -4.17 13.60
C GLN A 103 -9.70 -2.78 13.89
N THR A 104 -9.10 -1.71 13.37
CA THR A 104 -9.49 -0.33 13.66
C THR A 104 -9.44 0.53 12.40
N GLN A 105 -10.22 1.62 12.39
CA GLN A 105 -10.21 2.58 11.28
C GLN A 105 -8.83 3.22 11.09
N ASP A 106 -8.12 3.56 12.18
CA ASP A 106 -6.75 4.08 12.12
C ASP A 106 -5.79 3.15 11.34
N GLN A 107 -5.95 1.84 11.47
CA GLN A 107 -5.14 0.88 10.71
C GLN A 107 -5.49 0.90 9.21
N VAL A 108 -6.77 1.07 8.86
CA VAL A 108 -7.21 1.23 7.48
C VAL A 108 -6.58 2.49 6.89
N ASP A 109 -6.69 3.61 7.60
CA ASP A 109 -6.19 4.91 7.16
C ASP A 109 -4.68 4.89 6.98
N GLN A 110 -3.94 4.27 7.91
CA GLN A 110 -2.48 4.09 7.80
C GLN A 110 -2.09 3.24 6.57
N MET A 111 -2.80 2.15 6.30
CA MET A 111 -2.54 1.30 5.14
C MET A 111 -2.79 2.07 3.84
N VAL A 112 -3.96 2.70 3.72
CA VAL A 112 -4.38 3.45 2.53
C VAL A 112 -3.43 4.62 2.28
N SER A 113 -3.14 5.40 3.32
CA SER A 113 -2.22 6.54 3.25
C SER A 113 -0.82 6.10 2.81
N HIS A 114 -0.29 5.01 3.36
CA HIS A 114 1.02 4.50 2.97
C HIS A 114 1.08 4.07 1.50
N ILE A 115 0.06 3.35 1.01
CA ILE A 115 0.02 2.89 -0.37
C ILE A 115 -0.09 4.08 -1.34
N ASN A 116 -0.99 5.03 -1.05
CA ASN A 116 -1.14 6.24 -1.86
C ASN A 116 0.13 7.12 -1.83
N TYR A 117 0.77 7.25 -0.66
CA TYR A 117 2.02 7.98 -0.54
C TYR A 117 3.13 7.32 -1.37
N ALA A 118 3.31 6.00 -1.25
CA ALA A 118 4.31 5.27 -2.01
C ALA A 118 4.10 5.41 -3.53
N LEU A 119 2.86 5.31 -4.00
CA LEU A 119 2.54 5.47 -5.42
C LEU A 119 2.75 6.91 -5.91
N SER A 120 2.33 7.92 -5.13
CA SER A 120 2.57 9.32 -5.52
C SER A 120 4.06 9.63 -5.65
N ARG A 121 4.91 9.06 -4.79
CA ARG A 121 6.38 9.14 -4.91
C ARG A 121 6.88 8.49 -6.20
N VAL A 122 6.40 7.29 -6.54
CA VAL A 122 6.80 6.58 -7.76
C VAL A 122 6.40 7.35 -9.02
N PHE A 123 5.23 8.00 -9.02
CA PHE A 123 4.77 8.83 -10.12
C PHE A 123 5.21 10.30 -10.01
N ASN A 124 6.12 10.64 -9.07
CA ASN A 124 6.63 12.01 -8.85
C ASN A 124 5.53 13.08 -8.73
N ASN A 125 4.45 12.78 -8.00
CA ASN A 125 3.26 13.63 -7.86
C ASN A 125 2.65 14.05 -9.20
N SER A 126 2.88 13.27 -10.26
CA SER A 126 2.33 13.54 -11.58
C SER A 126 0.80 13.49 -11.54
N ILE A 127 0.17 14.43 -12.26
CA ILE A 127 -1.27 14.44 -12.52
C ILE A 127 -1.77 13.16 -13.21
N TYR A 128 -0.85 12.34 -13.75
CA TYR A 128 -1.16 11.06 -14.38
C TYR A 128 -1.14 9.87 -13.40
N ALA A 129 -0.86 10.11 -12.12
CA ALA A 129 -0.97 9.07 -11.10
C ALA A 129 -2.44 8.64 -10.96
N PRO A 130 -2.78 7.35 -11.16
CA PRO A 130 -4.15 6.90 -10.98
C PRO A 130 -4.58 7.11 -9.52
N PRO A 131 -5.75 7.72 -9.25
CA PRO A 131 -6.32 7.69 -7.90
C PRO A 131 -6.71 6.24 -7.61
N ILE A 132 -5.91 5.58 -6.78
CA ILE A 132 -6.08 4.15 -6.47
C ILE A 132 -7.26 3.95 -5.52
N CYS A 133 -7.55 4.94 -4.68
CA CYS A 133 -8.71 4.95 -3.80
C CYS A 133 -9.88 5.69 -4.44
N ARG A 134 -10.96 4.96 -4.72
CA ARG A 134 -12.28 5.53 -4.99
C ARG A 134 -13.13 5.37 -3.74
N ALA A 135 -13.23 6.42 -2.93
CA ALA A 135 -14.32 6.52 -1.97
C ALA A 135 -15.60 6.80 -2.76
N GLU A 136 -16.67 6.03 -2.53
CA GLU A 136 -18.00 6.40 -3.03
C GLU A 136 -18.47 7.63 -2.24
N GLU A 137 -18.20 8.82 -2.77
CA GLU A 137 -18.93 10.03 -2.40
C GLU A 137 -20.11 10.19 -3.37
N GLU A 138 -21.30 10.11 -2.78
CA GLU A 138 -22.58 10.41 -3.41
C GLU A 138 -22.54 11.86 -3.93
N LEU A 139 -22.65 12.04 -5.26
CA LEU A 139 -22.67 13.35 -5.91
C LEU A 139 -23.91 14.16 -5.51
N PRO A 140 -23.76 15.47 -5.26
CA PRO A 140 -24.73 16.45 -5.71
C PRO A 140 -24.18 17.21 -6.93
N ASP A 141 -25.06 17.33 -7.91
CA ASP A 141 -24.97 18.14 -9.13
C ASP A 141 -24.47 19.57 -8.86
N GLY A 142 -23.66 20.11 -9.78
CA GLY A 142 -23.05 21.43 -9.59
C GLY A 142 -22.06 21.83 -10.68
N SER A 143 -22.56 22.08 -11.87
CA SER A 143 -21.85 22.73 -12.98
C SER A 143 -21.14 24.03 -12.56
N HIS A 144 -19.81 24.10 -12.64
CA HIS A 144 -19.11 25.39 -12.78
C HIS A 144 -17.85 25.28 -13.65
N LYS A 145 -17.93 25.90 -14.83
CA LYS A 145 -16.79 26.27 -15.67
C LYS A 145 -15.93 27.30 -14.94
N PHE A 146 -14.63 27.06 -14.78
CA PHE A 146 -13.64 28.12 -14.65
C PHE A 146 -12.27 27.65 -15.15
N SER A 147 -11.83 28.22 -16.28
CA SER A 147 -10.40 28.39 -16.54
C SER A 147 -9.91 29.58 -15.70
N PRO A 148 -8.66 29.55 -15.21
CA PRO A 148 -7.84 30.74 -15.41
C PRO A 148 -6.36 30.43 -15.69
N ASN A 149 -5.85 31.17 -16.66
CA ASN A 149 -4.44 31.41 -16.93
C ASN A 149 -4.01 32.60 -16.03
N SER A 150 -2.99 32.47 -15.17
CA SER A 150 -2.01 33.52 -14.83
C SER A 150 -1.02 33.09 -13.73
N GLU A 151 0.20 33.61 -13.89
CA GLU A 151 1.47 33.21 -13.29
C GLU A 151 1.76 33.81 -11.90
N SER A 152 2.73 33.16 -11.23
CA SER A 152 3.77 33.71 -10.34
C SER A 152 3.53 33.87 -8.82
N SER A 153 4.22 33.02 -8.03
CA SER A 153 4.97 33.40 -6.81
C SER A 153 5.85 32.22 -6.33
N PRO A 154 6.85 32.43 -5.45
CA PRO A 154 8.26 32.41 -5.80
C PRO A 154 8.93 31.03 -5.73
N LEU A 155 9.87 30.86 -6.66
CA LEU A 155 10.94 29.88 -6.76
C LEU A 155 11.45 29.35 -5.39
N GLU A 156 10.87 28.26 -4.89
CA GLU A 156 11.71 27.24 -4.26
C GLU A 156 12.41 26.49 -5.40
N PRO A 157 13.73 26.27 -5.36
CA PRO A 157 14.40 25.53 -6.42
C PRO A 157 13.73 24.15 -6.51
N PRO A 158 13.30 23.72 -7.69
CA PRO A 158 12.75 22.40 -7.83
C PRO A 158 13.86 21.44 -7.41
N LYS A 159 13.64 20.65 -6.35
CA LYS A 159 14.53 19.57 -5.95
C LYS A 159 14.34 18.42 -6.96
N THR A 160 14.64 18.70 -8.23
CA THR A 160 14.22 17.91 -9.40
C THR A 160 14.99 16.60 -9.56
N CYS A 161 16.01 16.33 -8.74
CA CYS A 161 16.80 15.11 -8.91
C CYS A 161 16.20 13.90 -8.17
N GLY A 162 15.28 14.08 -7.22
CA GLY A 162 14.87 13.02 -6.29
C GLY A 162 13.81 12.01 -6.77
N GLY A 163 13.15 12.23 -7.91
CA GLY A 163 12.01 11.40 -8.35
C GLY A 163 12.40 10.19 -9.21
N PHE A 164 13.25 10.38 -10.21
CA PHE A 164 13.55 9.33 -11.21
C PHE A 164 14.25 8.11 -10.63
N SER A 165 15.14 8.30 -9.65
CA SER A 165 15.84 7.19 -8.98
C SER A 165 14.87 6.32 -8.17
N GLU A 166 13.85 6.92 -7.58
CA GLU A 166 12.81 6.21 -6.84
C GLU A 166 11.84 5.49 -7.77
N THR A 167 11.40 6.14 -8.85
CA THR A 167 10.63 5.50 -9.92
C THR A 167 11.37 4.31 -10.50
N TYR A 168 12.67 4.45 -10.80
CA TYR A 168 13.50 3.37 -11.33
C TYR A 168 13.59 2.19 -10.36
N ALA A 169 13.84 2.46 -9.07
CA ALA A 169 13.90 1.42 -8.05
C ALA A 169 12.57 0.68 -7.89
N ALA A 170 11.45 1.40 -7.89
CA ALA A 170 10.11 0.81 -7.80
C ALA A 170 9.78 -0.06 -9.02
N LEU A 171 10.14 0.39 -10.22
CA LEU A 171 9.96 -0.39 -11.45
C LEU A 171 10.87 -1.63 -11.49
N CYS A 172 12.11 -1.52 -10.99
CA CYS A 172 12.98 -2.69 -10.88
C CYS A 172 12.40 -3.74 -9.92
N ASP A 173 11.89 -3.30 -8.76
CA ASP A 173 11.22 -4.18 -7.80
C ASP A 173 9.95 -4.82 -8.40
N TYR A 174 9.14 -4.07 -9.15
CA TYR A 174 7.96 -4.58 -9.85
C TYR A 174 8.32 -5.66 -10.87
N ASN A 175 9.36 -5.43 -11.69
CA ASN A 175 9.78 -6.36 -12.73
C ASN A 175 10.66 -7.52 -12.20
N GLY A 176 11.02 -7.52 -10.91
CA GLY A 176 11.91 -8.52 -10.33
C GLY A 176 13.34 -8.47 -10.85
N ILE A 177 13.79 -7.31 -11.34
CA ILE A 177 15.14 -7.11 -11.88
C ILE A 177 16.02 -6.40 -10.84
N GLY A 178 17.32 -6.74 -10.83
CA GLY A 178 18.29 -6.05 -9.99
C GLY A 178 18.48 -4.60 -10.44
N CYS A 179 18.40 -3.66 -9.49
CA CYS A 179 18.73 -2.26 -9.78
C CYS A 179 20.21 -2.14 -10.15
N LYS A 180 20.51 -1.49 -11.27
CA LYS A 180 21.89 -1.12 -11.61
C LYS A 180 22.25 0.19 -10.90
N GLU A 181 23.35 0.19 -10.17
CA GLU A 181 23.86 1.39 -9.48
C GLU A 181 24.13 2.54 -10.47
N GLU A 182 24.52 2.21 -11.71
CA GLU A 182 24.73 3.16 -12.80
C GLU A 182 23.47 3.93 -13.26
N VAL A 183 22.30 3.61 -12.73
CA VAL A 183 21.05 4.36 -13.00
C VAL A 183 20.57 5.07 -11.73
N GLN A 184 21.11 4.69 -10.56
CA GLN A 184 20.76 5.24 -9.25
C GLN A 184 21.71 6.33 -8.74
N TRP A 185 22.58 6.91 -9.59
CA TRP A 185 23.61 7.88 -9.18
C TRP A 185 23.12 9.01 -8.26
N VAL A 186 21.83 9.36 -8.31
CA VAL A 186 21.23 10.38 -7.44
C VAL A 186 21.11 9.96 -5.95
N ARG A 187 21.17 8.67 -5.63
CA ARG A 187 21.16 8.18 -4.24
C ARG A 187 22.55 7.95 -3.65
N ALA A 188 23.56 7.66 -4.47
CA ALA A 188 24.92 7.35 -3.99
C ALA A 188 25.74 8.61 -3.67
N VAL A 189 25.39 9.74 -4.27
CA VAL A 189 26.10 11.00 -4.07
C VAL A 189 25.08 12.02 -3.60
N GLY A 190 25.17 12.46 -2.34
CA GLY A 190 24.43 13.61 -1.82
C GLY A 190 24.86 14.94 -2.45
N LEU A 191 25.08 14.98 -3.77
CA LEU A 191 25.28 16.18 -4.55
C LEU A 191 24.17 16.26 -5.60
N CYS A 192 23.19 17.12 -5.34
CA CYS A 192 22.71 17.97 -6.41
C CYS A 192 23.91 18.84 -6.82
N LEU A 193 24.43 18.63 -8.02
CA LEU A 193 25.18 19.65 -8.76
C LEU A 193 24.18 20.43 -9.63
#